data_AF-A0A2T2SV06-F1
#
_entry.id   AF-A0A2T2SV06-F1
#
_cell.length_a   1.000
_cell.length_b   1.000
_cell.length_c   1.000
_cell.angle_alpha   90.00
_cell.angle_beta   90.00
_cell.angle_gamma   90.00
#
_symmetry.space_group_name_H-M   'P 1'
#
loop_
_entity.id
_entity.type
_entity.pdbx_description
1 polymer ?
#
loop_
_entity_poly.entity_id
_entity_poly.type
_entity_poly.pdbx_seq_one_letter_code
_entity_poly.pdbx_strand_id
1 'polypeptide(L)'
;RWWGEAFRAAGYEDAFRVEVLPDSADPMDVRYNVIQWVHRRTRGWSYGASVTDPRTGEILKGHVTLGSQRVRQDYLLAEGLLAPYQGDHANGFLPENDPMLEMALARIRQLSAHEVGHTLGLAHNFAASVNDRASVMDYPAPLARVQGDSITLNGAYDTGVERWDKMAIRYAYAQPGPSQTEEELLDGIVREAAQKDLRYITDADARPAGAAHPEANLWDNGRDVVGALEREMSVRDVALDRFGEATVKHGEPMALMEEVLVPLYLRHRYQVEATAKLLGGETYEYAVRGEEDPQLSEPVPADRQTAALDALLSTITPAALALPEAARDRIPPRPPGHSSNRELFDGRTDPTLDPYAPAEVAATMVLDALTQPERALRLVAQHDARAELPGLRATLTQITDAVWKTDAPTDEYRAELHRTVQQAWTDVLL
;
A
#
# COMPACT_ATOMS: atom_id res chain seq x y z
N ARG A 1 -24.55 -1.33 -1.11
CA ARG A 1 -24.96 -0.93 0.27
C ARG A 1 -24.17 0.28 0.75
N TRP A 2 -22.83 0.23 0.75
CA TRP A 2 -21.99 1.34 1.23
C TRP A 2 -22.30 2.67 0.51
N TRP A 3 -22.23 2.73 -0.83
CA TRP A 3 -22.59 3.95 -1.56
C TRP A 3 -24.03 4.45 -1.32
N GLY A 4 -24.98 3.57 -0.98
CA GLY A 4 -26.32 3.99 -0.58
C GLY A 4 -26.37 4.81 0.72
N GLU A 5 -25.39 4.66 1.62
CA GLU A 5 -25.21 5.56 2.77
C GLU A 5 -24.69 6.93 2.35
N ALA A 6 -23.74 6.97 1.42
CA ALA A 6 -23.20 8.23 0.91
C ALA A 6 -24.24 9.04 0.12
N PHE A 7 -25.05 8.39 -0.73
CA PHE A 7 -26.15 9.04 -1.45
C PHE A 7 -27.25 9.54 -0.51
N ARG A 8 -27.55 8.82 0.58
CA ARG A 8 -28.45 9.32 1.63
C ARG A 8 -27.89 10.56 2.32
N ALA A 9 -26.58 10.62 2.57
CA ALA A 9 -25.94 11.82 3.10
C ALA A 9 -26.01 13.01 2.13
N ALA A 10 -26.14 12.77 0.82
CA ALA A 10 -26.38 13.78 -0.20
C ALA A 10 -27.88 14.11 -0.43
N GLY A 11 -28.79 13.54 0.37
CA GLY A 11 -30.22 13.84 0.31
C GLY A 11 -31.04 12.90 -0.59
N TYR A 12 -30.46 11.82 -1.09
CA TYR A 12 -31.14 10.86 -1.94
C TYR A 12 -31.51 9.58 -1.18
N GLU A 13 -32.81 9.31 -1.07
CA GLU A 13 -33.31 8.02 -0.57
C GLU A 13 -33.32 6.99 -1.70
N ASP A 14 -32.87 5.76 -1.41
CA ASP A 14 -32.89 4.62 -2.33
C ASP A 14 -32.24 4.80 -3.72
N ALA A 15 -31.41 5.84 -3.90
CA ALA A 15 -30.80 6.18 -5.20
C ALA A 15 -29.66 5.25 -5.65
N PHE A 16 -29.16 4.36 -4.78
CA PHE A 16 -28.09 3.43 -5.13
C PHE A 16 -28.49 1.99 -4.81
N ARG A 17 -28.54 1.14 -5.83
CA ARG A 17 -28.91 -0.28 -5.75
C ARG A 17 -27.91 -1.14 -6.51
N VAL A 18 -27.70 -2.35 -6.01
CA VAL A 18 -26.89 -3.38 -6.68
C VAL A 18 -27.74 -4.62 -6.76
N GLU A 19 -27.94 -5.12 -7.97
CA GLU A 19 -28.83 -6.22 -8.29
C GLU A 19 -28.09 -7.22 -9.18
N VAL A 20 -28.55 -8.47 -9.19
CA VAL A 20 -28.05 -9.48 -10.12
C VAL A 20 -28.50 -9.08 -11.53
N LEU A 21 -27.57 -9.07 -12.49
CA LEU A 21 -27.88 -8.75 -13.88
C LEU A 21 -28.92 -9.76 -14.41
N PRO A 22 -30.05 -9.32 -14.97
CA PRO A 22 -31.05 -10.22 -15.54
C PRO A 22 -30.49 -11.00 -16.73
N ASP A 23 -30.91 -12.26 -16.90
CA ASP A 23 -30.50 -13.12 -18.03
C ASP A 23 -30.84 -12.53 -19.42
N SER A 24 -31.80 -11.59 -19.47
CA SER A 24 -32.20 -10.89 -20.69
C SER A 24 -31.35 -9.66 -21.02
N ALA A 25 -30.43 -9.25 -20.14
CA ALA A 25 -29.63 -8.03 -20.31
C ALA A 25 -28.23 -8.36 -20.85
N ASP A 26 -27.76 -7.58 -21.81
CA ASP A 26 -26.39 -7.67 -22.33
C ASP A 26 -25.44 -6.86 -21.43
N PRO A 27 -24.33 -7.44 -20.91
CA PRO A 27 -23.37 -6.69 -20.10
C PRO A 27 -22.75 -5.46 -20.79
N MET A 28 -22.75 -5.41 -22.13
CA MET A 28 -22.28 -4.26 -22.91
C MET A 28 -23.34 -3.17 -23.12
N ASP A 29 -24.61 -3.43 -22.81
CA ASP A 29 -25.68 -2.44 -22.95
C ASP A 29 -25.44 -1.22 -22.05
N VAL A 30 -25.49 -0.02 -22.65
CA VAL A 30 -25.20 1.24 -21.97
C VAL A 30 -26.18 1.54 -20.83
N ARG A 31 -27.38 0.96 -20.86
CA ARG A 31 -28.42 1.19 -19.84
C ARG A 31 -28.11 0.54 -18.49
N TYR A 32 -27.14 -0.37 -18.43
CA TYR A 32 -26.78 -1.07 -17.21
C TYR A 32 -25.34 -0.72 -16.78
N ASN A 33 -25.23 -0.27 -15.54
CA ASN A 33 -23.95 -0.22 -14.82
C ASN A 33 -23.56 -1.65 -14.44
N VAL A 34 -22.32 -2.05 -14.72
CA VAL A 34 -21.88 -3.44 -14.56
C VAL A 34 -20.70 -3.55 -13.61
N ILE A 35 -20.78 -4.51 -12.68
CA ILE A 35 -19.65 -5.01 -11.92
C ILE A 35 -19.39 -6.44 -12.40
N GLN A 36 -18.20 -6.69 -12.95
CA GLN A 36 -17.83 -8.00 -13.51
C GLN A 36 -16.57 -8.56 -12.88
N TRP A 37 -16.48 -9.89 -12.84
CA TRP A 37 -15.29 -10.62 -12.44
C TRP A 37 -14.53 -11.12 -13.66
N VAL A 38 -13.21 -10.88 -13.70
CA VAL A 38 -12.37 -11.36 -14.80
C VAL A 38 -11.24 -12.23 -14.28
N HIS A 39 -11.03 -13.36 -14.96
CA HIS A 39 -9.86 -14.20 -14.76
C HIS A 39 -8.80 -13.84 -15.79
N ARG A 40 -7.56 -13.67 -15.34
CA ARG A 40 -6.40 -13.39 -16.21
C ARG A 40 -5.35 -14.45 -15.99
N ARG A 41 -4.44 -14.62 -16.95
CA ARG A 41 -3.30 -15.54 -16.82
C ARG A 41 -2.28 -15.04 -15.80
N THR A 42 -2.14 -13.72 -15.66
CA THR A 42 -1.19 -13.09 -14.72
C THR A 42 -1.83 -11.88 -14.05
N ARG A 43 -1.21 -11.38 -12.97
CA ARG A 43 -1.77 -10.29 -12.16
C ARG A 43 -2.15 -9.11 -13.05
N GLY A 44 -3.38 -8.65 -12.87
CA GLY A 44 -3.91 -7.47 -13.53
C GLY A 44 -4.59 -6.57 -12.52
N TRP A 45 -4.73 -5.31 -12.91
CA TRP A 45 -5.45 -4.31 -12.12
C TRP A 45 -6.95 -4.52 -12.22
N SER A 46 -7.63 -4.35 -11.09
CA SER A 46 -9.03 -3.96 -11.08
C SER A 46 -9.12 -2.49 -11.52
N TYR A 47 -10.23 -2.12 -12.15
CA TYR A 47 -10.49 -0.74 -12.51
C TYR A 47 -11.99 -0.48 -12.64
N GLY A 48 -12.42 0.66 -12.13
CA GLY A 48 -13.69 1.31 -12.43
C GLY A 48 -13.51 2.29 -13.58
N ALA A 49 -14.19 2.04 -14.70
CA ALA A 49 -14.21 2.94 -15.84
C ALA A 49 -15.63 3.46 -16.08
N SER A 50 -15.74 4.57 -16.80
CA SER A 50 -17.02 5.15 -17.17
C SER A 50 -17.10 5.44 -18.66
N VAL A 51 -18.30 5.34 -19.22
CA VAL A 51 -18.66 5.93 -20.52
C VAL A 51 -19.25 7.29 -20.21
N THR A 52 -18.63 8.34 -20.76
CA THR A 52 -18.99 9.73 -20.48
C THR A 52 -19.39 10.44 -21.76
N ASP A 53 -20.42 11.29 -21.70
CA ASP A 53 -20.72 12.19 -22.82
C ASP A 53 -19.62 13.26 -22.92
N PRO A 54 -18.83 13.30 -24.00
CA PRO A 54 -17.70 14.22 -24.12
C PRO A 54 -18.13 15.70 -24.22
N ARG A 55 -19.42 15.98 -24.42
CA ARG A 55 -19.95 17.35 -24.55
C ARG A 55 -20.34 17.94 -23.20
N THR A 56 -20.80 17.10 -22.27
CA THR A 56 -21.36 17.53 -20.99
C THR A 56 -20.54 17.05 -19.79
N GLY A 57 -19.74 16.01 -19.96
CA GLY A 57 -19.06 15.32 -18.85
C GLY A 57 -19.97 14.37 -18.06
N GLU A 58 -21.23 14.17 -18.49
CA GLU A 58 -22.17 13.29 -17.81
C GLU A 58 -21.72 11.82 -17.92
N ILE A 59 -21.69 11.12 -16.78
CA ILE A 59 -21.42 9.69 -16.72
C ILE A 59 -22.69 8.94 -17.14
N LEU A 60 -22.63 8.27 -18.29
CA LEU A 60 -23.73 7.50 -18.86
C LEU A 60 -23.75 6.05 -18.38
N LYS A 61 -22.58 5.47 -18.11
CA LYS A 61 -22.42 4.10 -17.63
C LYS A 61 -21.15 3.94 -16.81
N GLY A 62 -21.25 3.29 -15.66
CA GLY A 62 -20.15 2.72 -14.89
C GLY A 62 -19.88 1.27 -15.28
N HIS A 63 -18.60 0.92 -15.41
CA HIS A 63 -18.12 -0.43 -15.73
C HIS A 63 -16.94 -0.78 -14.82
N VAL A 64 -17.21 -1.60 -13.81
CA VAL A 64 -16.21 -2.10 -12.88
C VAL A 64 -15.73 -3.47 -13.33
N THR A 65 -14.41 -3.62 -13.48
CA THR A 65 -13.76 -4.89 -13.76
C THR A 65 -12.88 -5.28 -12.57
N LEU A 66 -13.20 -6.40 -11.93
CA LEU A 66 -12.46 -6.88 -10.77
C LEU A 66 -11.65 -8.14 -11.11
N GLY A 67 -10.37 -8.12 -10.78
CA GLY A 67 -9.42 -9.19 -11.08
C GLY A 67 -9.44 -10.33 -10.04
N SER A 68 -9.64 -11.56 -10.49
CA SER A 68 -9.74 -12.72 -9.61
C SER A 68 -8.47 -13.08 -8.84
N GLN A 69 -7.31 -12.69 -9.36
CA GLN A 69 -6.03 -13.08 -8.79
C GLN A 69 -5.68 -12.31 -7.50
N ARG A 70 -6.40 -11.22 -7.20
CA ARG A 70 -6.15 -10.46 -5.97
C ARG A 70 -6.37 -11.31 -4.73
N VAL A 71 -7.40 -12.16 -4.76
CA VAL A 71 -7.74 -13.10 -3.68
C VAL A 71 -6.57 -14.01 -3.35
N ARG A 72 -5.91 -14.58 -4.37
CA ARG A 72 -4.74 -15.44 -4.18
C ARG A 72 -3.62 -14.69 -3.45
N GLN A 73 -3.35 -13.44 -3.80
CA GLN A 73 -2.26 -12.68 -3.19
C GLN A 73 -2.54 -12.32 -1.73
N ASP A 74 -3.77 -11.89 -1.43
CA ASP A 74 -4.17 -11.58 -0.07
C ASP A 74 -4.14 -12.86 0.79
N TYR A 75 -4.56 -13.99 0.22
CA TYR A 75 -4.50 -15.30 0.89
C TYR A 75 -3.04 -15.72 1.16
N LEU A 76 -2.14 -15.64 0.17
CA LEU A 76 -0.70 -15.93 0.31
C LEU A 76 -0.04 -15.06 1.39
N LEU A 77 -0.37 -13.77 1.42
CA LEU A 77 0.14 -12.86 2.45
C LEU A 77 -0.34 -13.28 3.84
N ALA A 78 -1.60 -13.69 3.98
CA ALA A 78 -2.14 -14.17 5.25
C ALA A 78 -1.52 -15.53 5.66
N GLU A 79 -1.25 -16.44 4.72
CA GLU A 79 -0.52 -17.68 4.98
C GLU A 79 0.87 -17.40 5.58
N GLY A 80 1.59 -16.42 5.03
CA GLY A 80 2.90 -16.02 5.55
C GLY A 80 2.84 -15.41 6.95
N LEU A 81 1.82 -14.60 7.23
CA LEU A 81 1.66 -13.95 8.54
C LEU A 81 1.20 -14.91 9.63
N LEU A 82 0.35 -15.87 9.28
CA LEU A 82 -0.33 -16.74 10.24
C LEU A 82 0.37 -18.09 10.43
N ALA A 83 1.15 -18.55 9.43
CA ALA A 83 1.70 -19.92 9.36
C ALA A 83 0.65 -20.98 9.77
N PRO A 84 -0.50 -21.03 9.06
CA PRO A 84 -1.75 -21.50 9.65
C PRO A 84 -1.93 -23.03 9.60
N TYR A 85 -1.10 -23.76 8.87
CA TYR A 85 -1.32 -25.18 8.59
C TYR A 85 -0.66 -26.09 9.64
N GLN A 86 -1.26 -26.12 10.83
CA GLN A 86 -0.79 -26.92 11.96
C GLN A 86 -1.94 -27.69 12.62
N GLY A 87 -1.64 -28.81 13.27
CA GLY A 87 -2.62 -29.62 13.99
C GLY A 87 -3.80 -30.03 13.11
N ASP A 88 -5.02 -29.79 13.59
CA ASP A 88 -6.27 -30.10 12.87
C ASP A 88 -6.43 -29.32 11.56
N HIS A 89 -5.70 -28.21 11.40
CA HIS A 89 -5.71 -27.37 10.20
C HIS A 89 -4.58 -27.68 9.21
N ALA A 90 -3.80 -28.75 9.41
CA ALA A 90 -2.68 -29.10 8.53
C ALA A 90 -3.08 -29.27 7.05
N ASN A 91 -4.32 -29.67 6.76
CA ASN A 91 -4.84 -29.82 5.39
C ASN A 91 -5.66 -28.60 4.90
N GLY A 92 -5.67 -27.51 5.67
CA GLY A 92 -6.43 -26.30 5.38
C GLY A 92 -7.66 -26.09 6.27
N PHE A 93 -8.42 -25.05 5.94
CA PHE A 93 -9.59 -24.59 6.68
C PHE A 93 -10.87 -24.84 5.89
N LEU A 94 -11.97 -25.05 6.61
CA LEU A 94 -13.30 -24.94 6.00
C LEU A 94 -13.59 -23.47 5.70
N PRO A 95 -14.24 -23.13 4.56
CA PRO A 95 -14.44 -21.73 4.14
C PRO A 95 -15.09 -20.83 5.19
N GLU A 96 -15.99 -21.37 6.00
CA GLU A 96 -16.68 -20.64 7.08
C GLU A 96 -15.78 -20.22 8.25
N ASN A 97 -14.62 -20.86 8.41
CA ASN A 97 -13.68 -20.64 9.52
C ASN A 97 -12.26 -20.32 9.02
N ASP A 98 -12.12 -19.91 7.77
CA ASP A 98 -10.84 -19.64 7.12
C ASP A 98 -10.49 -18.14 7.28
N PRO A 99 -9.53 -17.79 8.17
CA PRO A 99 -9.18 -16.38 8.40
C PRO A 99 -8.47 -15.74 7.20
N MET A 100 -7.77 -16.53 6.38
CA MET A 100 -7.14 -16.05 5.15
C MET A 100 -8.21 -15.70 4.11
N LEU A 101 -9.23 -16.55 3.97
CA LEU A 101 -10.38 -16.27 3.11
C LEU A 101 -11.19 -15.07 3.61
N GLU A 102 -11.41 -14.96 4.92
CA GLU A 102 -12.11 -13.82 5.52
C GLU A 102 -11.41 -12.50 5.18
N MET A 103 -10.08 -12.43 5.39
CA MET A 103 -9.29 -11.25 5.03
C MET A 103 -9.36 -10.94 3.54
N ALA A 104 -9.21 -11.95 2.67
CA ALA A 104 -9.27 -11.76 1.23
C ALA A 104 -10.66 -11.26 0.78
N LEU A 105 -11.74 -11.80 1.35
CA LEU A 105 -13.11 -11.34 1.07
C LEU A 105 -13.34 -9.91 1.59
N ALA A 106 -12.80 -9.55 2.75
CA ALA A 106 -12.83 -8.17 3.26
C ALA A 106 -12.14 -7.21 2.28
N ARG A 107 -10.97 -7.61 1.73
CA ARG A 107 -10.29 -6.80 0.71
C ARG A 107 -11.11 -6.66 -0.56
N ILE A 108 -11.73 -7.73 -1.05
CA ILE A 108 -12.57 -7.66 -2.26
C ILE A 108 -13.75 -6.73 -2.05
N ARG A 109 -14.39 -6.72 -0.88
CA ARG A 109 -15.49 -5.79 -0.58
C ARG A 109 -15.01 -4.33 -0.66
N GLN A 110 -13.87 -4.03 -0.04
CA GLN A 110 -13.25 -2.71 -0.09
C GLN A 110 -12.89 -2.30 -1.53
N LEU A 111 -12.23 -3.20 -2.27
CA LEU A 111 -11.83 -2.96 -3.66
C LEU A 111 -13.06 -2.76 -4.56
N SER A 112 -14.12 -3.55 -4.37
CA SER A 112 -15.35 -3.39 -5.13
C SER A 112 -15.99 -2.03 -4.89
N ALA A 113 -16.00 -1.55 -3.64
CA ALA A 113 -16.50 -0.22 -3.32
C ALA A 113 -15.62 0.87 -3.94
N HIS A 114 -14.30 0.72 -3.88
CA HIS A 114 -13.31 1.62 -4.50
C HIS A 114 -13.55 1.78 -6.00
N GLU A 115 -13.61 0.67 -6.74
CA GLU A 115 -13.83 0.74 -8.19
C GLU A 115 -15.19 1.33 -8.54
N VAL A 116 -16.23 1.06 -7.74
CA VAL A 116 -17.53 1.71 -7.92
C VAL A 116 -17.42 3.22 -7.68
N GLY A 117 -16.63 3.67 -6.71
CA GLY A 117 -16.38 5.11 -6.49
C GLY A 117 -15.81 5.81 -7.72
N HIS A 118 -14.89 5.18 -8.46
CA HIS A 118 -14.43 5.71 -9.75
C HIS A 118 -15.56 5.82 -10.77
N THR A 119 -16.50 4.87 -10.80
CA THR A 119 -17.67 4.97 -11.69
C THR A 119 -18.65 6.08 -11.30
N LEU A 120 -18.56 6.57 -10.05
CA LEU A 120 -19.28 7.75 -9.56
C LEU A 120 -18.48 9.05 -9.77
N GLY A 121 -17.38 9.01 -10.53
CA GLY A 121 -16.56 10.18 -10.83
C GLY A 121 -15.57 10.56 -9.73
N LEU A 122 -15.36 9.73 -8.71
CA LEU A 122 -14.43 10.01 -7.64
C LEU A 122 -12.99 9.62 -8.02
N ALA A 123 -12.05 10.53 -7.76
CA ALA A 123 -10.62 10.26 -7.83
C ALA A 123 -10.10 9.60 -6.55
N HIS A 124 -8.86 9.12 -6.56
CA HIS A 124 -8.21 8.63 -5.34
C HIS A 124 -8.04 9.76 -4.33
N ASN A 125 -8.08 9.41 -3.04
CA ASN A 125 -7.61 10.27 -1.97
C ASN A 125 -6.60 9.50 -1.12
N PHE A 126 -5.31 9.78 -1.34
CA PHE A 126 -4.20 9.12 -0.64
C PHE A 126 -3.82 9.81 0.68
N ALA A 127 -4.50 10.92 1.03
CA ALA A 127 -4.43 11.55 2.35
C ALA A 127 -5.53 11.05 3.31
N ALA A 128 -6.15 9.90 3.01
CA ALA A 128 -7.15 9.31 3.89
C ALA A 128 -6.54 8.35 4.93
N SER A 129 -5.35 7.79 4.68
CA SER A 129 -4.58 6.96 5.62
C SER A 129 -4.27 7.72 6.91
N VAL A 130 -3.98 9.02 6.80
CA VAL A 130 -3.75 9.92 7.93
C VAL A 130 -5.03 10.23 8.72
N ASN A 131 -6.20 9.92 8.19
CA ASN A 131 -7.51 10.22 8.79
C ASN A 131 -8.26 8.99 9.28
N ASP A 132 -7.53 7.96 9.71
CA ASP A 132 -8.09 6.68 10.18
C ASP A 132 -8.90 6.00 9.07
N ARG A 133 -8.28 5.89 7.89
CA ARG A 133 -8.85 5.24 6.70
C ARG A 133 -10.16 5.89 6.26
N ALA A 134 -10.24 7.21 6.29
CA ALA A 134 -11.47 7.99 6.08
C ALA A 134 -12.08 7.92 4.67
N SER A 135 -11.55 7.11 3.76
CA SER A 135 -12.01 7.00 2.36
C SER A 135 -11.81 5.59 1.83
N VAL A 136 -12.82 5.03 1.16
CA VAL A 136 -12.63 3.83 0.33
C VAL A 136 -11.82 4.13 -0.92
N MET A 137 -11.70 5.40 -1.32
CA MET A 137 -10.87 5.85 -2.45
C MET A 137 -9.36 5.89 -2.15
N ASP A 138 -8.95 5.39 -0.99
CA ASP A 138 -7.56 5.13 -0.63
C ASP A 138 -7.16 3.67 -0.92
N TYR A 139 -5.86 3.38 -0.87
CA TYR A 139 -5.28 2.05 -0.89
C TYR A 139 -4.78 1.67 0.50
N PRO A 140 -5.64 1.19 1.44
CA PRO A 140 -5.16 0.78 2.75
C PRO A 140 -4.34 -0.51 2.65
N ALA A 141 -3.24 -0.58 3.38
CA ALA A 141 -2.55 -1.84 3.64
C ALA A 141 -3.34 -2.69 4.65
N PRO A 142 -3.31 -4.04 4.56
CA PRO A 142 -3.95 -4.88 5.56
C PRO A 142 -3.30 -4.65 6.92
N LEU A 143 -4.09 -4.23 7.91
CA LEU A 143 -3.63 -4.12 9.28
C LEU A 143 -3.30 -5.52 9.83
N ALA A 144 -2.04 -5.71 10.17
CA ALA A 144 -1.55 -6.84 10.94
C ALA A 144 -1.03 -6.30 12.27
N ARG A 145 -1.34 -6.98 13.37
CA ARG A 145 -0.85 -6.58 14.70
C ARG A 145 -0.17 -7.76 15.38
N VAL A 146 0.97 -7.46 16.01
CA VAL A 146 1.65 -8.41 16.89
C VAL A 146 0.80 -8.62 18.14
N GLN A 147 0.60 -9.89 18.50
CA GLN A 147 -0.06 -10.34 19.72
C GLN A 147 0.82 -11.38 20.40
N GLY A 148 1.73 -10.93 21.26
CA GLY A 148 2.75 -11.79 21.85
C GLY A 148 3.72 -12.30 20.79
N ASP A 149 3.78 -13.61 20.62
CA ASP A 149 4.56 -14.31 19.60
C ASP A 149 3.76 -14.54 18.30
N SER A 150 2.54 -14.01 18.17
CA SER A 150 1.65 -14.28 17.03
C SER A 150 1.21 -13.01 16.30
N ILE A 151 0.53 -13.17 15.16
CA ILE A 151 -0.06 -12.08 14.37
C ILE A 151 -1.59 -12.24 14.35
N THR A 152 -2.30 -11.14 14.57
CA THR A 152 -3.75 -11.05 14.32
C THR A 152 -4.05 -10.20 13.09
N LEU A 153 -5.01 -10.65 12.28
CA LEU A 153 -5.56 -9.97 11.11
C LEU A 153 -6.97 -9.41 11.37
N ASN A 154 -7.38 -9.36 12.64
CA ASN A 154 -8.68 -8.81 13.01
C ASN A 154 -8.76 -7.32 12.65
N GLY A 155 -9.74 -6.97 11.81
CA GLY A 155 -9.90 -5.62 11.29
C GLY A 155 -8.80 -5.23 10.28
N ALA A 156 -8.23 -6.20 9.55
CA ALA A 156 -7.26 -5.96 8.49
C ALA A 156 -7.73 -4.93 7.46
N TYR A 157 -9.04 -4.93 7.15
CA TYR A 157 -9.69 -3.93 6.31
C TYR A 157 -10.94 -3.39 6.98
N ASP A 158 -11.24 -2.12 6.73
CA ASP A 158 -12.46 -1.50 7.20
C ASP A 158 -13.70 -1.92 6.40
N THR A 159 -14.88 -1.68 6.97
CA THR A 159 -16.15 -1.98 6.33
C THR A 159 -17.08 -0.78 6.32
N GLY A 160 -17.37 -0.25 5.14
CA GLY A 160 -18.29 0.86 4.97
C GLY A 160 -17.79 1.89 3.99
N VAL A 161 -18.63 2.89 3.69
CA VAL A 161 -18.16 4.17 3.15
C VAL A 161 -17.82 5.08 4.31
N GLU A 162 -16.76 5.84 4.12
CA GLU A 162 -16.12 6.57 5.19
C GLU A 162 -16.46 8.06 5.14
N ARG A 163 -15.89 8.84 6.06
CA ARG A 163 -16.25 10.27 6.23
C ARG A 163 -15.96 11.10 4.98
N TRP A 164 -14.84 10.83 4.30
CA TRP A 164 -14.48 11.48 3.04
C TRP A 164 -15.45 11.12 1.92
N ASP A 165 -15.80 9.84 1.76
CA ASP A 165 -16.66 9.37 0.67
C ASP A 165 -18.04 10.05 0.72
N LYS A 166 -18.59 10.22 1.93
CA LYS A 166 -19.85 10.95 2.14
C LYS A 166 -19.73 12.42 1.74
N MET A 167 -18.59 13.05 2.04
CA MET A 167 -18.32 14.44 1.66
C MET A 167 -18.17 14.59 0.15
N ALA A 168 -17.42 13.68 -0.49
CA ALA A 168 -17.20 13.67 -1.92
C ALA A 168 -18.50 13.45 -2.70
N ILE A 169 -19.37 12.54 -2.25
CA ILE A 169 -20.69 12.33 -2.87
C ILE A 169 -21.61 13.52 -2.66
N ARG A 170 -21.58 14.17 -1.48
CA ARG A 170 -22.30 15.44 -1.26
C ARG A 170 -21.82 16.50 -2.25
N TYR A 171 -20.51 16.68 -2.38
CA TYR A 171 -19.94 17.65 -3.32
C TYR A 171 -20.37 17.36 -4.76
N ALA A 172 -20.32 16.09 -5.19
CA ALA A 172 -20.58 15.72 -6.57
C ALA A 172 -22.07 15.67 -6.94
N TYR A 173 -22.97 15.41 -5.99
CA TYR A 173 -24.37 15.07 -6.30
C TYR A 173 -25.43 15.87 -5.54
N ALA A 174 -25.11 16.54 -4.42
CA ALA A 174 -26.12 17.29 -3.69
C ALA A 174 -26.65 18.46 -4.54
N GLN A 175 -27.93 18.78 -4.36
CA GLN A 175 -28.57 19.91 -5.06
C GLN A 175 -28.75 21.09 -4.10
N PRO A 176 -28.55 22.34 -4.55
CA PRO A 176 -28.78 23.51 -3.73
C PRO A 176 -30.25 23.62 -3.31
N GLY A 177 -30.47 24.10 -2.09
CA GLY A 177 -31.83 24.41 -1.61
C GLY A 177 -32.44 25.62 -2.34
N PRO A 178 -33.75 25.89 -2.17
CA PRO A 178 -34.45 26.95 -2.90
C PRO A 178 -33.88 28.37 -2.72
N SER A 179 -33.13 28.61 -1.65
CA SER A 179 -32.55 29.91 -1.29
C SER A 179 -31.02 29.89 -1.19
N GLN A 180 -30.37 28.88 -1.80
CA GLN A 180 -28.93 28.69 -1.76
C GLN A 180 -28.41 28.62 -3.20
N THR A 181 -27.28 29.23 -3.49
CA THR A 181 -26.61 29.02 -4.78
C THR A 181 -25.80 27.72 -4.77
N GLU A 182 -25.48 27.19 -5.95
CA GLU A 182 -24.58 26.03 -6.06
C GLU A 182 -23.21 26.34 -5.46
N GLU A 183 -22.66 27.53 -5.73
CA GLU A 183 -21.38 27.99 -5.17
C GLU A 183 -21.41 28.00 -3.63
N GLU A 184 -22.46 28.55 -3.02
CA GLU A 184 -22.61 28.56 -1.55
C GLU A 184 -22.69 27.14 -0.95
N LEU A 185 -23.30 26.19 -1.67
CA LEU A 185 -23.37 24.79 -1.24
C LEU A 185 -21.99 24.13 -1.31
N LEU A 186 -21.31 24.23 -2.45
CA LEU A 186 -20.03 23.57 -2.68
C LEU A 186 -18.93 24.13 -1.76
N ASP A 187 -18.86 25.46 -1.61
CA ASP A 187 -17.96 26.12 -0.66
C ASP A 187 -18.22 25.65 0.77
N GLY A 188 -19.49 25.54 1.16
CA GLY A 188 -19.87 25.06 2.49
C GLY A 188 -19.38 23.63 2.76
N ILE A 189 -19.49 22.75 1.76
CA ILE A 189 -19.02 21.36 1.82
C ILE A 189 -17.49 21.31 1.96
N VAL A 190 -16.75 22.10 1.18
CA VAL A 190 -15.27 22.17 1.26
C VAL A 190 -14.81 22.69 2.63
N ARG A 191 -15.43 23.77 3.14
CA ARG A 191 -15.13 24.29 4.49
C ARG A 191 -15.46 23.25 5.58
N GLU A 192 -16.57 22.53 5.45
CA GLU A 192 -16.93 21.45 6.38
C GLU A 192 -15.88 20.31 6.35
N ALA A 193 -15.34 19.98 5.18
CA ALA A 193 -14.28 18.99 5.04
C ALA A 193 -13.00 19.45 5.76
N ALA A 194 -12.56 20.68 5.51
CA ALA A 194 -11.39 21.28 6.15
C ALA A 194 -11.55 21.32 7.69
N GLN A 195 -12.71 21.74 8.20
CA GLN A 195 -13.00 21.75 9.65
C GLN A 195 -12.94 20.36 10.30
N LYS A 196 -13.14 19.30 9.52
CA LYS A 196 -13.06 17.91 9.99
C LYS A 196 -11.69 17.28 9.72
N ASP A 197 -10.70 18.08 9.31
CA ASP A 197 -9.35 17.64 8.92
C ASP A 197 -9.39 16.58 7.81
N LEU A 198 -10.40 16.64 6.95
CA LEU A 198 -10.57 15.72 5.82
C LEU A 198 -9.75 16.24 4.63
N ARG A 199 -8.48 15.84 4.60
CA ARG A 199 -7.51 16.25 3.58
C ARG A 199 -7.72 15.53 2.25
N TYR A 200 -7.30 16.18 1.17
CA TYR A 200 -7.35 15.64 -0.19
C TYR A 200 -6.04 15.86 -0.92
N ILE A 201 -5.33 14.76 -1.17
CA ILE A 201 -4.13 14.74 -2.02
C ILE A 201 -4.23 13.49 -2.89
N THR A 202 -4.01 13.63 -4.20
CA THR A 202 -4.35 12.61 -5.18
C THR A 202 -3.14 12.10 -5.97
N ASP A 203 -3.38 11.31 -7.01
CA ASP A 203 -2.40 10.48 -7.73
C ASP A 203 -1.08 11.18 -8.08
N ALA A 204 -1.13 12.44 -8.56
CA ALA A 204 0.04 13.19 -9.00
C ALA A 204 1.06 13.45 -7.87
N ASP A 205 0.57 13.53 -6.64
CA ASP A 205 1.37 13.86 -5.45
C ASP A 205 1.70 12.61 -4.60
N ALA A 206 1.12 11.45 -4.93
CA ALA A 206 1.25 10.23 -4.14
C ALA A 206 2.02 9.11 -4.85
N ARG A 207 1.83 8.96 -6.17
CA ARG A 207 2.36 7.83 -6.95
C ARG A 207 3.81 7.97 -7.42
N PRO A 208 4.30 9.14 -7.84
CA PRO A 208 5.69 9.25 -8.30
C PRO A 208 6.67 8.87 -7.18
N ALA A 209 7.75 8.16 -7.52
CA ALA A 209 8.77 7.75 -6.54
C ALA A 209 9.44 8.98 -5.86
N GLY A 210 9.57 10.07 -6.60
CA GLY A 210 10.05 11.37 -6.13
C GLY A 210 8.97 12.27 -5.53
N ALA A 211 7.75 11.80 -5.26
CA ALA A 211 6.68 12.59 -4.64
C ALA A 211 7.12 13.27 -3.33
N ALA A 212 6.60 14.47 -3.07
CA ALA A 212 7.01 15.31 -1.95
C ALA A 212 6.10 15.20 -0.72
N HIS A 213 4.81 14.89 -0.92
CA HIS A 213 3.82 15.02 0.14
C HIS A 213 3.90 13.83 1.13
N PRO A 214 4.24 14.08 2.41
CA PRO A 214 4.52 13.00 3.36
C PRO A 214 3.26 12.25 3.83
N GLU A 215 2.09 12.85 3.67
CA GLU A 215 0.81 12.26 4.10
C GLU A 215 0.03 11.61 2.96
N ALA A 216 0.56 11.61 1.73
CA ALA A 216 -0.13 11.07 0.56
C ALA A 216 0.53 9.76 0.12
N ASN A 217 0.09 8.64 0.70
CA ASN A 217 0.77 7.34 0.55
C ASN A 217 -0.18 6.23 0.11
N LEU A 218 0.33 5.35 -0.74
CA LEU A 218 -0.35 4.12 -1.11
C LEU A 218 0.04 3.03 -0.13
N TRP A 219 -0.92 2.19 0.28
CA TRP A 219 -0.70 1.05 1.17
C TRP A 219 -0.15 1.46 2.54
N ASP A 220 -0.75 2.52 3.08
CA ASP A 220 -0.35 3.13 4.35
C ASP A 220 -1.49 3.15 5.37
N ASN A 221 -1.13 3.22 6.66
CA ASN A 221 -2.06 3.27 7.77
C ASN A 221 -1.54 4.21 8.88
N GLY A 222 -2.21 5.35 9.04
CA GLY A 222 -1.95 6.31 10.14
C GLY A 222 -1.15 7.54 9.72
N ARG A 223 -0.90 8.43 10.70
CA ARG A 223 -0.19 9.72 10.50
C ARG A 223 1.33 9.63 10.68
N ASP A 224 1.78 8.65 11.44
CA ASP A 224 3.17 8.46 11.79
C ASP A 224 3.77 7.35 10.92
N VAL A 225 4.33 7.76 9.78
CA VAL A 225 4.93 6.84 8.79
C VAL A 225 6.22 6.20 9.29
N VAL A 226 6.99 6.88 10.16
CA VAL A 226 8.20 6.32 10.77
C VAL A 226 7.80 5.19 11.72
N GLY A 227 6.88 5.47 12.66
CA GLY A 227 6.35 4.42 13.52
C GLY A 227 5.58 3.34 12.76
N ALA A 228 5.00 3.65 11.59
CA ALA A 228 4.35 2.64 10.74
C ALA A 228 5.38 1.67 10.13
N LEU A 229 6.51 2.17 9.66
CA LEU A 229 7.62 1.34 9.21
C LEU A 229 8.14 0.44 10.34
N GLU A 230 8.35 0.99 11.53
CA GLU A 230 8.77 0.21 12.72
C GLU A 230 7.76 -0.90 13.06
N ARG A 231 6.46 -0.59 13.02
CA ARG A 231 5.39 -1.58 13.25
C ARG A 231 5.38 -2.67 12.19
N GLU A 232 5.52 -2.32 10.90
CA GLU A 232 5.58 -3.33 9.83
C GLU A 232 6.82 -4.21 9.92
N MET A 233 7.96 -3.65 10.33
CA MET A 233 9.17 -4.44 10.61
C MET A 233 8.94 -5.39 11.79
N SER A 234 8.32 -4.93 12.88
CA SER A 234 7.97 -5.80 14.01
C SER A 234 7.00 -6.94 13.63
N VAL A 235 5.97 -6.64 12.82
CA VAL A 235 5.07 -7.67 12.28
C VAL A 235 5.84 -8.67 11.42
N ARG A 236 6.73 -8.18 10.55
CA ARG A 236 7.55 -9.02 9.68
C ARG A 236 8.46 -9.92 10.50
N ASP A 237 9.12 -9.41 11.52
CA ASP A 237 10.04 -10.18 12.36
C ASP A 237 9.30 -11.32 13.07
N VAL A 238 8.17 -11.04 13.73
CA VAL A 238 7.35 -12.07 14.40
C VAL A 238 6.83 -13.11 13.42
N ALA A 239 6.44 -12.71 12.21
CA ALA A 239 5.96 -13.65 11.20
C ALA A 239 7.08 -14.47 10.56
N LEU A 240 8.27 -13.88 10.34
CA LEU A 240 9.46 -14.61 9.86
C LEU A 240 9.98 -15.59 10.91
N ASP A 241 9.94 -15.26 12.20
CA ASP A 241 10.30 -16.18 13.29
C ASP A 241 9.40 -17.43 13.31
N ARG A 242 8.17 -17.30 12.84
CA ARG A 242 7.19 -18.40 12.71
C ARG A 242 7.20 -19.06 11.33
N PHE A 243 7.98 -18.55 10.39
CA PHE A 243 8.00 -19.05 9.02
C PHE A 243 8.58 -20.46 8.98
N GLY A 244 7.90 -21.37 8.28
CA GLY A 244 8.31 -22.77 8.18
C GLY A 244 7.31 -23.59 7.38
N GLU A 245 7.39 -24.93 7.51
CA GLU A 245 6.58 -25.88 6.75
C GLU A 245 5.07 -25.63 6.90
N ALA A 246 4.63 -25.08 8.03
CA ALA A 246 3.23 -24.71 8.31
C ALA A 246 2.68 -23.54 7.49
N THR A 247 3.50 -22.94 6.62
CA THR A 247 3.07 -21.93 5.64
C THR A 247 2.49 -22.55 4.37
N VAL A 248 2.72 -23.85 4.15
CA VAL A 248 2.13 -24.64 3.06
C VAL A 248 1.30 -25.79 3.63
N LYS A 249 0.29 -26.24 2.87
CA LYS A 249 -0.59 -27.33 3.33
C LYS A 249 0.15 -28.67 3.33
N HIS A 250 -0.29 -29.58 4.20
CA HIS A 250 0.21 -30.95 4.21
C HIS A 250 -0.03 -31.62 2.84
N GLY A 251 1.03 -32.18 2.26
CA GLY A 251 1.01 -32.82 0.94
C GLY A 251 1.33 -31.89 -0.24
N GLU A 252 1.41 -30.58 -0.03
CA GLU A 252 1.93 -29.62 -1.02
C GLU A 252 3.47 -29.69 -1.08
N PRO A 253 4.09 -29.39 -2.24
CA PRO A 253 5.54 -29.26 -2.33
C PRO A 253 6.08 -28.14 -1.43
N MET A 254 7.13 -28.44 -0.65
CA MET A 254 7.81 -27.45 0.18
C MET A 254 8.43 -26.29 -0.61
N ALA A 255 8.70 -26.47 -1.90
CA ALA A 255 9.15 -25.39 -2.78
C ALA A 255 8.15 -24.22 -2.85
N LEU A 256 6.85 -24.47 -2.57
CA LEU A 256 5.81 -23.44 -2.55
C LEU A 256 5.88 -22.49 -1.35
N MET A 257 6.73 -22.78 -0.37
CA MET A 257 7.03 -21.85 0.71
C MET A 257 7.64 -20.55 0.16
N GLU A 258 8.34 -20.59 -0.98
CA GLU A 258 8.93 -19.42 -1.61
C GLU A 258 7.87 -18.39 -2.05
N GLU A 259 6.74 -18.83 -2.60
CA GLU A 259 5.61 -17.98 -2.97
C GLU A 259 5.02 -17.25 -1.76
N VAL A 260 5.05 -17.86 -0.58
CA VAL A 260 4.59 -17.27 0.68
C VAL A 260 5.65 -16.33 1.26
N LEU A 261 6.93 -16.68 1.12
CA LEU A 261 8.06 -15.90 1.61
C LEU A 261 8.11 -14.52 0.96
N VAL A 262 7.93 -14.41 -0.37
CA VAL A 262 8.06 -13.14 -1.10
C VAL A 262 7.20 -12.01 -0.52
N PRO A 263 5.85 -12.14 -0.45
CA PRO A 263 5.00 -11.07 0.07
C PRO A 263 5.19 -10.79 1.56
N LEU A 264 5.58 -11.81 2.35
CA LEU A 264 5.90 -11.66 3.76
C LEU A 264 7.19 -10.87 3.96
N TYR A 265 8.27 -11.30 3.29
CA TYR A 265 9.60 -10.70 3.41
C TYR A 265 9.61 -9.24 2.92
N LEU A 266 8.90 -8.95 1.83
CA LEU A 266 8.78 -7.60 1.26
C LEU A 266 7.57 -6.80 1.80
N ARG A 267 6.95 -7.21 2.91
CA ARG A 267 5.77 -6.55 3.48
C ARG A 267 5.97 -5.05 3.73
N HIS A 268 7.15 -4.67 4.21
CA HIS A 268 7.49 -3.30 4.60
C HIS A 268 7.72 -2.34 3.41
N ARG A 269 7.78 -2.83 2.16
CA ARG A 269 8.19 -2.04 0.98
C ARG A 269 7.38 -0.75 0.75
N TYR A 270 6.08 -0.75 1.03
CA TYR A 270 5.26 0.45 0.86
C TYR A 270 5.51 1.47 1.96
N GLN A 271 5.86 1.01 3.17
CA GLN A 271 6.27 1.89 4.26
C GLN A 271 7.67 2.46 4.05
N VAL A 272 8.55 1.76 3.32
CA VAL A 272 9.82 2.32 2.83
C VAL A 272 9.55 3.49 1.90
N GLU A 273 8.69 3.32 0.89
CA GLU A 273 8.30 4.40 -0.03
C GLU A 273 7.68 5.59 0.72
N ALA A 274 6.74 5.34 1.65
CA ALA A 274 6.10 6.38 2.44
C ALA A 274 7.08 7.14 3.35
N THR A 275 7.96 6.42 4.06
CA THR A 275 8.95 7.01 4.96
C THR A 275 9.99 7.83 4.20
N ALA A 276 10.40 7.36 3.01
CA ALA A 276 11.35 8.09 2.16
C ALA A 276 10.82 9.45 1.68
N LYS A 277 9.50 9.66 1.62
CA LYS A 277 8.92 10.97 1.27
C LYS A 277 9.15 12.04 2.34
N LEU A 278 9.47 11.66 3.58
CA LEU A 278 9.83 12.64 4.60
C LEU A 278 11.14 13.36 4.25
N LEU A 279 12.11 12.66 3.67
CA LEU A 279 13.37 13.26 3.24
C LEU A 279 13.16 14.19 2.06
N GLY A 280 13.57 15.46 2.21
CA GLY A 280 13.28 16.51 1.24
C GLY A 280 11.78 16.67 0.98
N GLY A 281 10.92 16.23 1.90
CA GLY A 281 9.46 16.27 1.77
C GLY A 281 8.90 17.66 2.00
N GLU A 282 7.70 17.91 1.50
CA GLU A 282 6.97 19.16 1.68
C GLU A 282 5.48 18.88 1.89
N THR A 283 4.89 19.47 2.92
CA THR A 283 3.43 19.48 3.11
C THR A 283 2.83 20.67 2.39
N TYR A 284 1.72 20.48 1.70
CA TYR A 284 0.99 21.54 1.00
C TYR A 284 -0.45 21.10 0.72
N GLU A 285 -1.31 22.07 0.48
CA GLU A 285 -2.66 21.84 -0.03
C GLU A 285 -2.83 22.45 -1.42
N TYR A 286 -3.94 22.12 -2.09
CA TYR A 286 -4.32 22.75 -3.37
C TYR A 286 -4.91 24.15 -3.14
N ALA A 287 -4.07 25.04 -2.60
CA ALA A 287 -4.45 26.39 -2.23
C ALA A 287 -5.06 27.18 -3.41
N VAL A 288 -6.15 27.91 -3.14
CA VAL A 288 -6.84 28.75 -4.13
C VAL A 288 -6.66 30.22 -3.79
N ARG A 289 -6.49 31.06 -4.82
CA ARG A 289 -6.42 32.52 -4.64
C ARG A 289 -7.72 33.03 -4.00
N GLY A 290 -7.60 33.70 -2.86
CA GLY A 290 -8.75 34.29 -2.15
C GLY A 290 -9.18 33.51 -0.91
N GLU A 291 -8.55 32.36 -0.64
CA GLU A 291 -8.65 31.65 0.63
C GLU A 291 -8.06 32.47 1.79
N GLU A 292 -8.68 32.39 2.97
CA GLU A 292 -8.30 33.21 4.14
C GLU A 292 -6.97 32.77 4.77
N ASP A 293 -6.66 31.47 4.76
CA ASP A 293 -5.44 30.89 5.36
C ASP A 293 -4.95 29.65 4.58
N PRO A 294 -4.44 29.83 3.34
CA PRO A 294 -4.02 28.70 2.53
C PRO A 294 -2.74 28.04 3.07
N GLN A 295 -2.74 26.71 3.21
CA GLN A 295 -1.51 25.97 3.52
C GLN A 295 -0.63 25.86 2.27
N LEU A 296 0.40 26.71 2.22
CA LEU A 296 1.45 26.66 1.19
C LEU A 296 2.50 25.57 1.51
N SER A 297 3.43 25.37 0.59
CA SER A 297 4.53 24.41 0.72
C SER A 297 5.41 24.71 1.94
N GLU A 298 5.45 23.78 2.88
CA GLU A 298 6.34 23.79 4.03
C GLU A 298 7.22 22.53 4.04
N PRO A 299 8.56 22.68 4.15
CA PRO A 299 9.46 21.54 4.30
C PRO A 299 9.17 20.73 5.56
N VAL A 300 9.32 19.41 5.45
CA VAL A 300 9.27 18.51 6.61
C VAL A 300 10.37 18.92 7.62
N PRO A 301 10.07 19.05 8.92
CA PRO A 301 11.05 19.40 9.94
C PRO A 301 12.30 18.50 9.98
N ALA A 302 13.46 19.09 10.29
CA ALA A 302 14.76 18.41 10.24
C ALA A 302 14.82 17.12 11.08
N ASP A 303 14.26 17.16 12.30
CA ASP A 303 14.18 16.02 13.21
C ASP A 303 13.38 14.85 12.61
N ARG A 304 12.27 15.14 11.95
CA ARG A 304 11.47 14.13 11.25
C ARG A 304 12.19 13.56 10.03
N GLN A 305 12.93 14.39 9.30
CA GLN A 305 13.76 13.92 8.19
C GLN A 305 14.87 12.98 8.70
N THR A 306 15.60 13.37 9.74
CA THR A 306 16.63 12.52 10.36
C THR A 306 16.05 11.19 10.87
N ALA A 307 14.92 11.22 11.57
CA ALA A 307 14.25 10.01 12.05
C ALA A 307 13.83 9.08 10.90
N ALA A 308 13.39 9.63 9.78
CA ALA A 308 13.04 8.85 8.58
C ALA A 308 14.26 8.16 7.98
N LEU A 309 15.39 8.85 7.85
CA LEU A 309 16.62 8.27 7.34
C LEU A 309 17.13 7.15 8.24
N ASP A 310 17.13 7.38 9.56
CA ASP A 310 17.57 6.37 10.53
C ASP A 310 16.67 5.12 10.49
N ALA A 311 15.35 5.31 10.42
CA ALA A 311 14.39 4.21 10.32
C ALA A 311 14.58 3.42 9.02
N LEU A 312 14.79 4.08 7.88
CA LEU A 312 15.07 3.42 6.60
C LEU A 312 16.39 2.64 6.61
N LEU A 313 17.45 3.21 7.17
CA LEU A 313 18.74 2.52 7.27
C LEU A 313 18.68 1.31 8.21
N SER A 314 17.80 1.33 9.22
CA SER A 314 17.60 0.19 10.11
C SER A 314 17.05 -1.05 9.39
N THR A 315 16.27 -0.87 8.30
CA THR A 315 15.64 -1.99 7.58
C THR A 315 16.59 -2.73 6.65
N ILE A 316 17.76 -2.16 6.36
CA ILE A 316 18.80 -2.77 5.51
C ILE A 316 20.00 -3.29 6.31
N THR A 317 19.87 -3.39 7.64
CA THR A 317 20.90 -4.04 8.46
C THR A 317 20.93 -5.55 8.20
N PRO A 318 22.09 -6.23 8.40
CA PRO A 318 22.16 -7.68 8.24
C PRO A 318 21.17 -8.45 9.13
N ALA A 319 20.82 -7.92 10.30
CA ALA A 319 19.82 -8.52 11.16
C ALA A 319 18.40 -8.39 10.58
N ALA A 320 18.03 -7.22 10.06
CA ALA A 320 16.74 -6.99 9.43
C ALA A 320 16.57 -7.80 8.13
N LEU A 321 17.65 -8.01 7.38
CA LEU A 321 17.63 -8.72 6.09
C LEU A 321 17.80 -10.24 6.20
N ALA A 322 18.10 -10.78 7.37
CA ALA A 322 18.32 -12.21 7.53
C ALA A 322 17.03 -13.01 7.24
N LEU A 323 17.16 -14.05 6.41
CA LEU A 323 16.10 -15.03 6.21
C LEU A 323 15.98 -15.96 7.43
N PRO A 324 14.77 -16.41 7.77
CA PRO A 324 14.59 -17.44 8.78
C PRO A 324 15.30 -18.73 8.34
N GLU A 325 15.86 -19.46 9.31
CA GLU A 325 16.57 -20.72 9.06
C GLU A 325 15.73 -21.71 8.26
N ALA A 326 14.42 -21.81 8.58
CA ALA A 326 13.50 -22.64 7.84
C ALA A 326 13.41 -22.27 6.34
N ALA A 327 13.45 -20.98 5.97
CA ALA A 327 13.48 -20.61 4.55
C ALA A 327 14.76 -21.08 3.86
N ARG A 328 15.91 -20.94 4.53
CA ARG A 328 17.22 -21.32 3.96
C ARG A 328 17.39 -22.82 3.82
N ASP A 329 16.88 -23.59 4.79
CA ASP A 329 17.17 -25.03 4.89
C ASP A 329 16.04 -25.92 4.35
N ARG A 330 14.81 -25.40 4.26
CA ARG A 330 13.60 -26.20 3.97
C ARG A 330 12.95 -25.90 2.62
N ILE A 331 13.45 -24.94 1.84
CA ILE A 331 12.94 -24.68 0.48
C ILE A 331 13.80 -25.47 -0.52
N PRO A 332 13.35 -26.65 -1.01
CA PRO A 332 14.10 -27.42 -2.00
C PRO A 332 13.91 -26.85 -3.42
N PRO A 333 14.72 -27.32 -4.39
CA PRO A 333 14.43 -27.10 -5.81
C PRO A 333 13.00 -27.51 -6.19
N ARG A 334 12.43 -26.80 -7.16
CA ARG A 334 11.05 -26.99 -7.61
C ARG A 334 10.84 -28.34 -8.31
N PRO A 335 9.81 -29.14 -7.95
CA PRO A 335 9.51 -30.40 -8.62
C PRO A 335 8.82 -30.18 -9.98
N PRO A 336 8.77 -31.21 -10.86
CA PRO A 336 8.01 -31.16 -12.11
C PRO A 336 6.56 -30.71 -11.88
N GLY A 337 6.06 -29.82 -12.76
CA GLY A 337 4.73 -29.23 -12.64
C GLY A 337 4.67 -27.92 -11.84
N HIS A 338 5.75 -27.53 -11.16
CA HIS A 338 5.80 -26.33 -10.32
C HIS A 338 6.89 -25.36 -10.81
N SER A 339 6.77 -24.86 -12.03
CA SER A 339 7.78 -23.97 -12.63
C SER A 339 7.94 -22.66 -11.84
N SER A 340 9.13 -22.08 -11.90
CA SER A 340 9.37 -20.70 -11.45
C SER A 340 8.44 -19.72 -12.18
N ASN A 341 8.18 -18.58 -11.55
CA ASN A 341 7.33 -17.53 -12.09
C ASN A 341 7.86 -16.15 -11.67
N ARG A 342 7.38 -15.10 -12.34
CA ARG A 342 7.84 -13.72 -12.14
C ARG A 342 7.55 -13.10 -10.77
N GLU A 343 6.77 -13.78 -9.92
CA GLU A 343 6.42 -13.30 -8.59
C GLU A 343 7.42 -13.80 -7.52
N LEU A 344 8.42 -14.59 -7.92
CA LEU A 344 9.52 -15.04 -7.07
C LEU A 344 10.70 -14.07 -7.13
N PHE A 345 11.62 -14.20 -6.18
CA PHE A 345 12.88 -13.48 -6.24
C PHE A 345 13.72 -13.96 -7.44
N ASP A 346 14.40 -13.04 -8.11
CA ASP A 346 15.31 -13.37 -9.21
C ASP A 346 16.66 -13.84 -8.63
N GLY A 347 16.73 -15.13 -8.31
CA GLY A 347 17.91 -15.76 -7.70
C GLY A 347 18.97 -16.21 -8.71
N ARG A 348 20.22 -16.36 -8.25
CA ARG A 348 21.38 -16.71 -9.10
C ARG A 348 22.00 -18.06 -8.78
N THR A 349 21.36 -18.85 -7.92
CA THR A 349 21.88 -20.16 -7.46
C THR A 349 21.10 -21.35 -8.01
N ASP A 350 20.47 -21.19 -9.18
CA ASP A 350 19.64 -22.22 -9.81
C ASP A 350 20.30 -23.62 -9.79
N PRO A 351 19.54 -24.68 -9.43
CA PRO A 351 18.10 -24.70 -9.19
C PRO A 351 17.69 -24.51 -7.71
N THR A 352 18.60 -24.11 -6.83
CA THR A 352 18.34 -23.92 -5.39
C THR A 352 17.90 -22.50 -5.06
N LEU A 353 17.31 -22.30 -3.87
CA LEU A 353 16.99 -20.97 -3.37
C LEU A 353 18.27 -20.14 -3.18
N ASP A 354 18.29 -18.93 -3.75
CA ASP A 354 19.33 -17.93 -3.47
C ASP A 354 19.04 -17.23 -2.13
N PRO A 355 19.87 -17.42 -1.09
CA PRO A 355 19.61 -16.86 0.23
C PRO A 355 19.91 -15.36 0.33
N TYR A 356 20.46 -14.74 -0.72
CA TYR A 356 20.87 -13.33 -0.75
C TYR A 356 19.98 -12.48 -1.65
N ALA A 357 19.35 -13.06 -2.68
CA ALA A 357 18.44 -12.34 -3.58
C ALA A 357 17.32 -11.55 -2.86
N PRO A 358 16.66 -12.06 -1.80
CA PRO A 358 15.67 -11.27 -1.06
C PRO A 358 16.27 -10.03 -0.40
N ALA A 359 17.47 -10.15 0.18
CA ALA A 359 18.17 -9.06 0.85
C ALA A 359 18.61 -7.99 -0.14
N GLU A 360 19.11 -8.39 -1.30
CA GLU A 360 19.44 -7.48 -2.39
C GLU A 360 18.22 -6.67 -2.83
N VAL A 361 17.08 -7.34 -3.10
CA VAL A 361 15.84 -6.64 -3.50
C VAL A 361 15.39 -5.64 -2.45
N ALA A 362 15.38 -6.01 -1.17
CA ALA A 362 14.97 -5.11 -0.10
C ALA A 362 15.94 -3.93 0.09
N ALA A 363 17.25 -4.17 -0.01
CA ALA A 363 18.26 -3.12 0.08
C ALA A 363 18.15 -2.13 -1.08
N THR A 364 18.04 -2.62 -2.32
CA THR A 364 17.86 -1.80 -3.52
C THR A 364 16.60 -0.94 -3.44
N MET A 365 15.46 -1.51 -2.99
CA MET A 365 14.23 -0.73 -2.80
C MET A 365 14.42 0.47 -1.87
N VAL A 366 15.16 0.30 -0.76
CA VAL A 366 15.42 1.39 0.21
C VAL A 366 16.38 2.42 -0.38
N LEU A 367 17.47 1.96 -0.98
CA LEU A 367 18.51 2.84 -1.51
C LEU A 367 18.00 3.65 -2.72
N ASP A 368 17.25 3.02 -3.64
CA ASP A 368 16.57 3.71 -4.74
C ASP A 368 15.54 4.72 -4.24
N ALA A 369 14.78 4.36 -3.19
CA ALA A 369 13.81 5.26 -2.58
C ALA A 369 14.52 6.47 -1.95
N LEU A 370 15.73 6.34 -1.43
CA LEU A 370 16.51 7.45 -0.85
C LEU A 370 17.16 8.35 -1.90
N THR A 371 17.48 7.84 -3.10
CA THR A 371 18.29 8.54 -4.10
C THR A 371 17.52 9.11 -5.30
N GLN A 372 16.18 9.14 -5.26
CA GLN A 372 15.41 9.71 -6.37
C GLN A 372 15.86 11.15 -6.72
N PRO A 373 16.02 11.49 -8.01
CA PRO A 373 16.56 12.79 -8.44
C PRO A 373 15.78 14.00 -7.91
N GLU A 374 14.45 13.95 -7.91
CA GLU A 374 13.59 15.03 -7.41
C GLU A 374 13.84 15.29 -5.93
N ARG A 375 13.97 14.23 -5.13
CA ARG A 375 14.27 14.32 -3.70
C ARG A 375 15.67 14.84 -3.45
N ALA A 376 16.65 14.35 -4.19
CA ALA A 376 18.02 14.81 -4.07
C ALA A 376 18.13 16.33 -4.33
N LEU A 377 17.44 16.82 -5.36
CA LEU A 377 17.39 18.25 -5.65
C LEU A 377 16.64 19.04 -4.58
N ARG A 378 15.52 18.51 -4.03
CA ARG A 378 14.82 19.15 -2.90
C ARG A 378 15.70 19.26 -1.67
N LEU A 379 16.47 18.23 -1.31
CA LEU A 379 17.44 18.29 -0.21
C LEU A 379 18.50 19.39 -0.43
N VAL A 380 18.92 19.65 -1.67
CA VAL A 380 19.82 20.77 -1.99
C VAL A 380 19.10 22.11 -1.81
N ALA A 381 17.93 22.28 -2.43
CA ALA A 381 17.19 23.53 -2.43
C ALA A 381 16.70 23.93 -1.02
N GLN A 382 16.18 22.97 -0.25
CA GLN A 382 15.71 23.20 1.11
C GLN A 382 16.86 23.56 2.05
N HIS A 383 18.01 22.88 1.95
CA HIS A 383 19.19 23.19 2.76
C HIS A 383 19.81 24.55 2.41
N ASP A 384 19.84 24.92 1.12
CA ASP A 384 20.29 26.25 0.66
C ASP A 384 19.41 27.37 1.24
N ALA A 385 18.10 27.16 1.27
CA ALA A 385 17.15 28.11 1.87
C ALA A 385 17.17 28.12 3.40
N ARG A 386 17.41 26.97 4.04
CA ARG A 386 17.32 26.74 5.49
C ARG A 386 18.43 25.77 5.93
N ALA A 387 19.55 26.32 6.40
CA ALA A 387 20.76 25.55 6.73
C ALA A 387 20.58 24.50 7.83
N GLU A 388 19.52 24.60 8.63
CA GLU A 388 19.13 23.62 9.65
C GLU A 388 18.49 22.34 9.09
N LEU A 389 17.95 22.37 7.86
CA LEU A 389 17.39 21.20 7.21
C LEU A 389 18.50 20.29 6.68
N PRO A 390 18.30 18.95 6.57
CA PRO A 390 19.31 18.07 6.00
C PRO A 390 19.64 18.41 4.55
N GLY A 391 20.93 18.43 4.22
CA GLY A 391 21.41 18.57 2.85
C GLY A 391 21.71 17.23 2.18
N LEU A 392 21.75 17.22 0.85
CA LEU A 392 22.05 16.02 0.06
C LEU A 392 23.41 15.40 0.43
N ARG A 393 24.47 16.22 0.56
CA ARG A 393 25.81 15.72 0.92
C ARG A 393 25.82 15.02 2.28
N ALA A 394 25.15 15.59 3.28
CA ALA A 394 25.08 15.01 4.62
C ALA A 394 24.31 13.67 4.57
N THR A 395 23.19 13.65 3.86
CA THR A 395 22.36 12.45 3.65
C THR A 395 23.17 11.30 3.00
N LEU A 396 23.86 11.57 1.88
CA LEU A 396 24.70 10.57 1.21
C LEU A 396 25.86 10.08 2.09
N THR A 397 26.42 10.97 2.92
CA THR A 397 27.49 10.61 3.86
C THR A 397 26.95 9.65 4.92
N GLN A 398 25.76 9.93 5.48
CA GLN A 398 25.14 9.07 6.49
C GLN A 398 24.78 7.70 5.93
N ILE A 399 24.23 7.62 4.71
CA ILE A 399 23.97 6.34 4.03
C ILE A 399 25.28 5.57 3.84
N THR A 400 26.31 6.23 3.30
CA THR A 400 27.63 5.61 3.07
C THR A 400 28.25 5.12 4.37
N ASP A 401 28.16 5.90 5.44
CA ASP A 401 28.71 5.53 6.74
C ASP A 401 27.95 4.33 7.34
N ALA A 402 26.62 4.30 7.25
CA ALA A 402 25.83 3.15 7.71
C ALA A 402 26.17 1.86 6.94
N VAL A 403 26.44 1.96 5.64
CA VAL A 403 26.74 0.80 4.77
C VAL A 403 28.20 0.34 4.91
N TRP A 404 29.17 1.26 4.98
CA TRP A 404 30.60 0.92 4.88
C TRP A 404 31.39 1.01 6.19
N LYS A 405 30.95 1.82 7.17
CA LYS A 405 31.69 2.03 8.43
C LYS A 405 31.17 1.17 9.58
N THR A 406 30.10 0.43 9.39
CA THR A 406 29.62 -0.57 10.35
C THR A 406 30.53 -1.80 10.29
N ASP A 407 30.93 -2.33 11.45
CA ASP A 407 31.74 -3.56 11.50
C ASP A 407 30.96 -4.74 10.90
N ALA A 408 31.66 -5.55 10.10
CA ALA A 408 31.07 -6.76 9.54
C ALA A 408 30.68 -7.74 10.67
N PRO A 409 29.47 -8.34 10.64
CA PRO A 409 29.07 -9.38 11.58
C PRO A 409 30.07 -10.55 11.60
N THR A 410 30.25 -11.19 12.76
CA THR A 410 31.10 -12.39 12.88
C THR A 410 30.46 -13.65 12.30
N ASP A 411 29.13 -13.64 12.13
CA ASP A 411 28.39 -14.71 11.46
C ASP A 411 28.55 -14.55 9.94
N GLU A 412 29.06 -15.57 9.26
CA GLU A 412 29.41 -15.52 7.83
C GLU A 412 28.19 -15.21 6.93
N TYR A 413 27.01 -15.76 7.26
CA TYR A 413 25.79 -15.47 6.50
C TYR A 413 25.42 -13.98 6.59
N ARG A 414 25.41 -13.43 7.81
CA ARG A 414 25.16 -12.00 8.03
C ARG A 414 26.27 -11.11 7.47
N ALA A 415 27.52 -11.57 7.44
CA ALA A 415 28.61 -10.85 6.78
C ALA A 415 28.38 -10.76 5.27
N GLU A 416 27.85 -11.80 4.64
CA GLU A 416 27.52 -11.76 3.21
C GLU A 416 26.27 -10.90 2.91
N LEU A 417 25.28 -10.89 3.80
CA LEU A 417 24.18 -9.92 3.72
C LEU A 417 24.68 -8.48 3.78
N HIS A 418 25.68 -8.20 4.63
CA HIS A 418 26.31 -6.88 4.69
C HIS A 418 26.99 -6.51 3.37
N ARG A 419 27.73 -7.43 2.75
CA ARG A 419 28.32 -7.23 1.42
C ARG A 419 27.27 -7.04 0.33
N THR A 420 26.15 -7.73 0.43
CA THR A 420 25.01 -7.56 -0.50
C THR A 420 24.48 -6.13 -0.46
N VAL A 421 24.35 -5.53 0.73
CA VAL A 421 23.95 -4.12 0.89
C VAL A 421 25.02 -3.16 0.35
N GLN A 422 26.30 -3.46 0.55
CA GLN A 422 27.42 -2.70 -0.01
C GLN A 422 27.42 -2.71 -1.55
N GLN A 423 27.12 -3.87 -2.14
CA GLN A 423 26.96 -4.00 -3.57
C GLN A 423 25.77 -3.17 -4.07
N ALA A 424 24.59 -3.32 -3.46
CA ALA A 424 23.41 -2.54 -3.83
C ALA A 424 23.66 -1.02 -3.74
N TRP A 425 24.38 -0.56 -2.70
CA TRP A 425 24.75 0.85 -2.60
C TRP A 425 25.73 1.30 -3.69
N THR A 426 26.66 0.43 -4.07
CA THR A 426 27.57 0.71 -5.19
C THR A 426 26.79 0.83 -6.51
N ASP A 427 25.84 -0.08 -6.75
CA ASP A 427 25.03 -0.10 -7.97
C ASP A 427 24.12 1.13 -8.07
N VAL A 428 23.54 1.61 -6.96
CA VAL A 428 22.72 2.85 -6.94
C VAL A 428 23.54 4.11 -7.23
N LEU A 429 24.84 4.09 -6.98
CA LEU A 429 25.74 5.23 -7.24
C LEU A 429 26.31 5.27 -8.67
N LEU A 430 26.18 4.19 -9.44
CA LEU A 430 26.68 4.05 -10.82
C LEU A 430 25.57 4.35 -11.84
#